data_AF-A0A2W2EDP8-F1
#
_entry.id   AF-A0A2W2EDP8-F1
#
_cell.length_a   1.000
_cell.length_b   1.000
_cell.length_c   1.000
_cell.angle_alpha   90.00
_cell.angle_beta   90.00
_cell.angle_gamma   90.00
#
_symmetry.space_group_name_H-M   'P 1'
#
loop_
_entity.id
_entity.type
_entity.pdbx_description
1 polymer ?
#
loop_
_entity_poly.entity_id
_entity_poly.type
_entity_poly.pdbx_seq_one_letter_code
_entity_poly.pdbx_strand_id
1 'polypeptide(L)'
;MRTSVSVLDKRYSDELMIALRLHEISGERVGEVLAEVESHVAETGEDPRAAFGSPKEYAAQVAAQLDARSGKPSPLSYMLGAALTGALVYVGGGLLLAALNRSPIVLTWVEIVTGPLVMGFILSAIFTALAGVRAVTGGRAYKVVALGLAACALATIFVADRLNDGVSPVIEVPQAAAIVIGVAALAAAVVSLARSIKRGRVVRPR
;
A
#
# COMPACT_ATOMS: atom_id res chain seq x y z
N MET A 1 44.10 -9.41 2.29
CA MET A 1 42.76 -9.13 1.71
C MET A 1 42.28 -10.42 1.04
N ARG A 2 41.34 -11.14 1.65
CA ARG A 2 40.82 -12.42 1.14
C ARG A 2 39.56 -12.10 0.32
N THR A 3 39.63 -12.23 -0.99
CA THR A 3 38.46 -12.23 -1.88
C THR A 3 37.68 -13.51 -1.63
N SER A 4 36.56 -13.42 -0.92
CA SER A 4 35.56 -14.49 -0.88
C SER A 4 34.93 -14.56 -2.28
N VAL A 5 35.42 -15.50 -3.09
CA VAL A 5 34.76 -15.89 -4.34
C VAL A 5 33.42 -16.48 -3.93
N SER A 6 32.30 -15.85 -4.30
CA SER A 6 30.97 -16.42 -4.06
C SER A 6 30.88 -17.73 -4.85
N VAL A 7 30.74 -18.85 -4.14
CA VAL A 7 30.56 -20.18 -4.76
C VAL A 7 29.22 -20.27 -5.47
N LEU A 8 28.27 -19.39 -5.10
CA LEU A 8 26.99 -19.25 -5.77
C LEU A 8 27.16 -18.65 -7.17
N ASP A 9 26.44 -19.24 -8.14
CA ASP A 9 26.25 -18.62 -9.45
C ASP A 9 25.73 -17.19 -9.26
N LYS A 10 26.50 -16.22 -9.75
CA LYS A 10 26.19 -14.79 -9.61
C LYS A 10 24.82 -14.45 -10.20
N ARG A 11 24.40 -15.18 -11.24
CA ARG A 11 23.08 -14.97 -11.83
C ARG A 11 21.96 -15.46 -10.89
N TYR A 12 22.12 -16.60 -10.24
CA TYR A 12 21.19 -17.07 -9.22
C TYR A 12 21.10 -16.09 -8.04
N SER A 13 22.23 -15.59 -7.52
CA SER A 13 22.24 -14.63 -6.41
C SER A 13 21.52 -13.34 -6.78
N ASP A 14 21.78 -12.79 -7.96
CA ASP A 14 21.18 -11.54 -8.43
C ASP A 14 19.68 -11.70 -8.65
N GLU A 15 19.25 -12.80 -9.29
CA GLU A 15 17.83 -13.11 -9.51
C GLU A 15 17.11 -13.33 -8.17
N LEU A 16 17.73 -14.00 -7.20
CA LEU A 16 17.16 -14.25 -5.87
C LEU A 16 17.05 -12.95 -5.06
N MET A 17 18.08 -12.12 -5.08
CA MET A 17 18.06 -10.82 -4.42
C MET A 17 16.93 -9.93 -4.96
N ILE A 18 16.77 -9.86 -6.28
CA ILE A 18 15.69 -9.11 -6.92
C ILE A 18 14.33 -9.69 -6.50
N ALA A 19 14.17 -11.01 -6.54
CA ALA A 19 12.93 -11.68 -6.18
C ALA A 19 12.55 -11.43 -4.71
N LEU A 20 13.50 -11.55 -3.76
CA LEU A 20 13.26 -11.27 -2.35
C LEU A 20 12.89 -9.80 -2.10
N ARG A 21 13.50 -8.86 -2.83
CA ARG A 21 13.18 -7.43 -2.76
C ARG A 21 11.79 -7.11 -3.32
N LEU A 22 11.35 -7.82 -4.35
CA LEU A 22 9.98 -7.71 -4.88
C LEU A 22 8.93 -8.15 -3.85
N HIS A 23 9.31 -9.04 -2.93
CA HIS A 23 8.50 -9.44 -1.77
C HIS A 23 8.66 -8.51 -0.56
N GLU A 24 9.30 -7.35 -0.72
CA GLU A 24 9.51 -6.34 0.34
C GLU A 24 10.29 -6.87 1.57
N ILE A 25 11.06 -7.95 1.41
CA ILE A 25 11.89 -8.50 2.49
C ILE A 25 13.01 -7.50 2.83
N SER A 26 13.25 -7.31 4.14
CA SER A 26 14.23 -6.35 4.64
C SER A 26 15.65 -6.69 4.15
N GLY A 27 16.50 -5.68 3.93
CA GLY A 27 17.84 -5.90 3.37
C GLY A 27 18.73 -6.82 4.23
N GLU A 28 18.55 -6.79 5.55
CA GLU A 28 19.21 -7.70 6.49
C GLU A 28 18.74 -9.14 6.28
N ARG A 29 17.43 -9.35 6.19
CA ARG A 29 16.86 -10.68 5.95
C ARG A 29 17.19 -11.21 4.56
N VAL A 30 17.27 -10.35 3.55
CA VAL A 30 17.79 -10.71 2.22
C VAL A 30 19.22 -11.21 2.33
N GLY A 31 20.07 -10.53 3.10
CA GLY A 31 21.45 -10.97 3.36
C GLY A 31 21.51 -12.32 4.07
N GLU A 32 20.68 -12.54 5.08
CA GLU A 32 20.59 -13.83 5.80
C GLU A 32 20.19 -14.97 4.86
N VAL A 33 19.17 -14.77 4.02
CA VAL A 33 18.71 -15.80 3.07
C VAL A 33 19.77 -16.09 2.01
N LEU A 34 20.46 -15.05 1.48
CA LEU A 34 21.56 -15.26 0.54
C LEU A 34 22.72 -16.01 1.19
N ALA A 35 23.07 -15.67 2.44
CA ALA A 35 24.12 -16.36 3.18
C ALA A 35 23.77 -17.83 3.48
N GLU A 36 22.50 -18.14 3.77
CA GLU A 36 22.02 -19.51 3.97
C GLU A 36 22.18 -20.35 2.69
N VAL A 37 21.77 -19.82 1.55
CA VAL A 37 21.92 -20.49 0.25
C VAL A 37 23.41 -20.64 -0.11
N GLU A 38 24.23 -19.60 0.10
CA GLU A 38 25.67 -19.65 -0.12
C GLU A 38 26.36 -20.71 0.74
N SER A 39 26.02 -20.80 2.04
CA SER A 39 26.56 -21.80 2.96
C SER A 39 26.19 -23.20 2.51
N HIS A 40 24.91 -23.42 2.15
CA HIS A 40 24.44 -24.73 1.70
C HIS A 40 25.18 -25.19 0.45
N VAL A 41 25.29 -24.33 -0.57
CA VAL A 41 25.99 -24.66 -1.82
C VAL A 41 27.49 -24.88 -1.57
N ALA A 42 28.10 -24.12 -0.67
CA ALA A 42 29.50 -24.33 -0.29
C ALA A 42 29.72 -25.65 0.47
N GLU A 43 28.75 -26.10 1.27
CA GLU A 43 28.83 -27.34 2.06
C GLU A 43 28.50 -28.59 1.24
N THR A 44 27.48 -28.54 0.38
CA THR A 44 26.99 -29.70 -0.37
C THR A 44 27.60 -29.80 -1.77
N GLY A 45 28.01 -28.67 -2.35
CA GLY A 45 28.42 -28.60 -3.75
C GLY A 45 27.27 -28.80 -4.75
N GLU A 46 26.01 -28.83 -4.28
CA GLU A 46 24.84 -29.01 -5.15
C GLU A 46 24.49 -27.75 -5.94
N ASP A 47 23.86 -27.93 -7.11
CA ASP A 47 23.31 -26.81 -7.88
C ASP A 47 22.18 -26.14 -7.06
N PRO A 48 22.24 -24.82 -6.80
CA PRO A 48 21.19 -24.10 -6.09
C PRO A 48 19.81 -24.25 -6.73
N ARG A 49 19.72 -24.42 -8.07
CA ARG A 49 18.44 -24.65 -8.74
C ARG A 49 17.85 -26.03 -8.44
N ALA A 50 18.69 -27.02 -8.17
CA ALA A 50 18.24 -28.36 -7.77
C ALA A 50 17.82 -28.39 -6.30
N ALA A 51 18.59 -27.74 -5.41
CA ALA A 51 18.34 -27.74 -3.97
C ALA A 51 17.17 -26.83 -3.57
N PHE A 52 17.09 -25.62 -4.15
CA PHE A 52 16.14 -24.57 -3.73
C PHE A 52 15.07 -24.27 -4.79
N GLY A 53 15.19 -24.81 -6.00
CA GLY A 53 14.33 -24.45 -7.13
C GLY A 53 14.71 -23.11 -7.76
N SER A 54 13.80 -22.54 -8.56
CA SER A 54 14.08 -21.25 -9.18
C SER A 54 14.12 -20.11 -8.14
N PRO A 55 14.93 -19.05 -8.36
CA PRO A 55 15.01 -17.92 -7.44
C PRO A 55 13.66 -17.29 -7.09
N LYS A 56 12.72 -17.26 -8.04
CA LYS A 56 11.37 -16.73 -7.84
C LYS A 56 10.52 -17.62 -6.95
N GLU A 57 10.56 -18.93 -7.16
CA GLU A 57 9.82 -19.89 -6.35
C GLU A 57 10.34 -19.92 -4.92
N TYR A 58 11.66 -19.94 -4.75
CA TYR A 58 12.27 -19.94 -3.43
C TYR A 58 11.99 -18.63 -2.68
N ALA A 59 12.12 -17.47 -3.33
CA ALA A 59 11.77 -16.18 -2.72
C ALA A 59 10.30 -16.12 -2.29
N ALA A 60 9.39 -16.72 -3.07
CA ALA A 60 7.97 -16.81 -2.71
C ALA A 60 7.74 -17.72 -1.49
N GLN A 61 8.47 -18.83 -1.38
CA GLN A 61 8.41 -19.71 -0.20
C GLN A 61 8.94 -19.00 1.05
N VAL A 62 10.08 -18.33 0.95
CA VAL A 62 10.66 -17.53 2.05
C VAL A 62 9.69 -16.43 2.49
N ALA A 63 9.10 -15.71 1.53
CA ALA A 63 8.08 -14.70 1.81
C ALA A 63 6.88 -15.30 2.53
N ALA A 64 6.36 -16.44 2.08
CA ALA A 64 5.22 -17.12 2.71
C ALA A 64 5.51 -17.56 4.16
N GLN A 65 6.73 -18.03 4.45
CA GLN A 65 7.14 -18.40 5.80
C GLN A 65 7.30 -17.19 6.74
N LEU A 66 7.85 -16.08 6.23
CA LEU A 66 7.94 -14.81 6.97
C LEU A 66 6.57 -14.21 7.27
N ASP A 67 5.67 -14.28 6.29
CA ASP A 67 4.27 -13.89 6.38
C ASP A 67 3.50 -14.69 7.45
N ALA A 68 3.79 -15.99 7.58
CA ALA A 68 3.17 -16.83 8.59
C ALA A 68 3.69 -16.53 10.02
N ARG A 69 4.96 -16.14 10.15
CA ARG A 69 5.60 -15.83 11.44
C ARG A 69 5.35 -14.40 11.93
N SER A 70 5.06 -13.46 11.04
CA SER A 70 4.97 -12.02 11.36
C SER A 70 3.60 -11.54 11.83
N GLY A 71 2.57 -12.40 11.89
CA GLY A 71 1.23 -12.00 12.34
C GLY A 71 0.66 -10.87 11.47
N LYS A 72 0.31 -11.21 10.22
CA LYS A 72 -0.06 -10.25 9.17
C LYS A 72 -0.96 -9.10 9.67
N PRO A 73 -0.64 -7.83 9.34
CA PRO A 73 -1.64 -6.77 9.41
C PRO A 73 -2.82 -7.18 8.53
N SER A 74 -4.00 -7.28 9.14
CA SER A 74 -5.23 -7.71 8.46
C SER A 74 -5.45 -6.91 7.18
N PRO A 75 -5.93 -7.52 6.07
CA PRO A 75 -6.32 -6.81 4.85
C PRO A 75 -7.24 -5.61 5.13
N LEU A 76 -8.06 -5.73 6.18
CA LEU A 76 -8.93 -4.66 6.67
C LEU A 76 -8.15 -3.42 7.14
N SER A 77 -6.99 -3.60 7.77
CA SER A 77 -6.16 -2.48 8.25
C SER A 77 -5.55 -1.66 7.11
N TYR A 78 -5.16 -2.31 6.00
CA TYR A 78 -4.72 -1.63 4.80
C TYR A 78 -5.86 -0.89 4.11
N MET A 79 -7.04 -1.53 4.01
CA MET A 79 -8.24 -0.89 3.46
C MET A 79 -8.65 0.34 4.27
N LEU A 80 -8.73 0.23 5.60
CA LEU A 80 -9.09 1.35 6.47
C LEU A 80 -8.04 2.48 6.41
N GLY A 81 -6.75 2.14 6.36
CA GLY A 81 -5.68 3.13 6.19
C GLY A 81 -5.74 3.86 4.85
N ALA A 82 -6.00 3.13 3.76
CA ALA A 82 -6.18 3.70 2.43
C ALA A 82 -7.44 4.56 2.35
N ALA A 83 -8.55 4.12 2.95
CA ALA A 83 -9.80 4.86 3.02
C ALA A 83 -9.65 6.19 3.76
N LEU A 84 -9.03 6.16 4.95
CA LEU A 84 -8.74 7.37 5.73
C LEU A 84 -7.82 8.32 4.96
N THR A 85 -6.78 7.79 4.31
CA THR A 85 -5.87 8.61 3.52
C THR A 85 -6.60 9.24 2.33
N GLY A 86 -7.49 8.51 1.66
CA GLY A 86 -8.31 9.05 0.58
C GLY A 86 -9.25 10.15 1.03
N ALA A 87 -9.90 9.96 2.18
CA ALA A 87 -10.74 10.98 2.79
C ALA A 87 -9.97 12.28 3.08
N LEU A 88 -8.78 12.17 3.69
CA LEU A 88 -7.93 13.32 4.00
C LEU A 88 -7.41 14.02 2.75
N VAL A 89 -7.05 13.27 1.70
CA VAL A 89 -6.61 13.82 0.41
C VAL A 89 -7.75 14.56 -0.28
N TYR A 90 -8.97 14.01 -0.28
CA TYR A 90 -10.14 14.65 -0.87
C TYR A 90 -10.46 15.99 -0.17
N VAL A 91 -10.59 15.96 1.16
CA VAL A 91 -10.88 17.17 1.95
C VAL A 91 -9.76 18.18 1.81
N GLY A 92 -8.50 17.73 1.97
CA GLY A 92 -7.32 18.59 1.93
C GLY A 92 -7.13 19.27 0.59
N GLY A 93 -7.14 18.47 -0.49
CA GLY A 93 -6.98 18.96 -1.86
C GLY A 93 -8.16 19.80 -2.32
N GLY A 94 -9.39 19.38 -2.04
CA GLY A 94 -10.61 20.10 -2.43
C GLY A 94 -10.67 21.51 -1.82
N LEU A 95 -10.42 21.64 -0.51
CA LEU A 95 -10.43 22.93 0.17
C LEU A 95 -9.31 23.86 -0.31
N LEU A 96 -8.10 23.34 -0.54
CA LEU A 96 -6.99 24.13 -1.05
C LEU A 96 -7.21 24.59 -2.49
N LEU A 97 -7.69 23.71 -3.36
CA LEU A 97 -8.02 24.06 -4.74
C LEU A 97 -9.12 25.13 -4.80
N ALA A 98 -10.17 24.97 -4.00
CA ALA A 98 -11.25 25.96 -3.92
C ALA A 98 -10.75 27.32 -3.39
N ALA A 99 -9.90 27.31 -2.35
CA ALA A 99 -9.28 28.51 -1.81
C ALA A 99 -8.34 29.20 -2.81
N LEU A 100 -7.57 28.45 -3.61
CA LEU A 100 -6.68 28.99 -4.65
C LEU A 100 -7.47 29.63 -5.80
N ASN A 101 -8.58 29.02 -6.19
CA ASN A 101 -9.43 29.52 -7.28
C ASN A 101 -10.32 30.71 -6.85
N ARG A 102 -10.22 31.16 -5.58
CA ARG A 102 -11.11 32.19 -4.97
C ARG A 102 -12.59 31.92 -5.21
N SER A 103 -12.96 30.64 -5.38
CA SER A 103 -14.34 30.25 -5.58
C SER A 103 -15.08 30.31 -4.23
N PRO A 104 -16.37 30.70 -4.22
CA PRO A 104 -17.19 30.54 -3.04
C PRO A 104 -17.19 29.05 -2.66
N ILE A 105 -16.71 28.74 -1.45
CA ILE A 105 -16.60 27.37 -0.95
C ILE A 105 -17.94 27.00 -0.35
N VAL A 106 -18.82 26.52 -1.21
CA VAL A 106 -20.14 26.02 -0.82
C VAL A 106 -20.04 24.51 -0.73
N LEU A 107 -20.19 23.98 0.48
CA LEU A 107 -20.18 22.54 0.73
C LEU A 107 -21.59 22.08 1.12
N THR A 108 -22.07 21.05 0.44
CA THR A 108 -23.28 20.33 0.83
C THR A 108 -22.94 19.18 1.79
N TRP A 109 -23.88 18.80 2.66
CA TRP A 109 -23.70 17.62 3.52
C TRP A 109 -23.44 16.35 2.71
N VAL A 110 -24.06 16.25 1.53
CA VAL A 110 -23.87 15.14 0.60
C VAL A 110 -22.41 15.08 0.16
N GLU A 111 -21.82 16.18 -0.28
CA GLU A 111 -20.40 16.22 -0.71
C GLU A 111 -19.43 15.97 0.44
N ILE A 112 -19.70 16.52 1.63
CA ILE A 112 -18.87 16.34 2.83
C ILE A 112 -18.75 14.85 3.19
N VAL A 113 -19.81 14.07 3.00
CA VAL A 113 -19.82 12.65 3.35
C VAL A 113 -19.40 11.77 2.16
N THR A 114 -20.02 11.98 1.01
CA THR A 114 -19.85 11.10 -0.16
C THR A 114 -18.50 11.31 -0.85
N GLY A 115 -17.97 12.53 -0.89
CA GLY A 115 -16.69 12.82 -1.52
C GLY A 115 -15.51 12.07 -0.88
N PRO A 116 -15.30 12.20 0.45
CA PRO A 116 -14.29 11.44 1.16
C PRO A 116 -14.48 9.92 1.07
N LEU A 117 -15.73 9.44 1.11
CA LEU A 117 -16.05 8.01 0.96
C LEU A 117 -15.64 7.48 -0.42
N VAL A 118 -16.00 8.19 -1.50
CA VAL A 118 -15.64 7.80 -2.88
C VAL A 118 -14.13 7.74 -3.04
N MET A 119 -13.41 8.79 -2.62
CA MET A 119 -11.95 8.80 -2.70
C MET A 119 -11.32 7.69 -1.85
N GLY A 120 -11.88 7.43 -0.66
CA GLY A 120 -11.45 6.35 0.20
C GLY A 120 -11.65 4.96 -0.43
N PHE A 121 -12.79 4.72 -1.08
CA PHE A 121 -13.05 3.47 -1.80
C PHE A 121 -12.12 3.30 -3.00
N ILE A 122 -11.88 4.36 -3.78
CA ILE A 122 -10.96 4.33 -4.93
C ILE A 122 -9.54 3.96 -4.49
N LEU A 123 -8.99 4.66 -3.48
CA LEU A 123 -7.64 4.33 -3.00
C LEU A 123 -7.59 2.93 -2.41
N SER A 124 -8.61 2.52 -1.64
CA SER A 124 -8.68 1.15 -1.10
C SER A 124 -8.71 0.10 -2.20
N ALA A 125 -9.45 0.34 -3.29
CA ALA A 125 -9.51 -0.56 -4.44
C ALA A 125 -8.14 -0.66 -5.13
N ILE A 126 -7.47 0.48 -5.36
CA ILE A 126 -6.14 0.53 -5.97
C ILE A 126 -5.11 -0.22 -5.12
N PHE A 127 -5.03 0.09 -3.82
CA PHE A 127 -4.08 -0.56 -2.91
C PHE A 127 -4.32 -2.07 -2.82
N THR A 128 -5.59 -2.50 -2.76
CA THR A 128 -5.95 -3.92 -2.72
C THR A 128 -5.61 -4.62 -4.04
N ALA A 129 -5.84 -3.98 -5.18
CA ALA A 129 -5.48 -4.51 -6.50
C ALA A 129 -3.96 -4.66 -6.65
N LEU A 130 -3.18 -3.65 -6.22
CA LEU A 130 -1.73 -3.69 -6.23
C LEU A 130 -1.18 -4.79 -5.30
N ALA A 131 -1.78 -4.98 -4.12
CA ALA A 131 -1.45 -6.10 -3.25
C ALA A 131 -1.75 -7.46 -3.91
N GLY A 132 -2.86 -7.55 -4.64
CA GLY A 132 -3.22 -8.75 -5.41
C GLY A 132 -2.27 -9.09 -6.56
N VAL A 133 -1.64 -8.09 -7.19
CA VAL A 133 -0.60 -8.31 -8.24
C VAL A 133 0.66 -8.93 -7.64
N ARG A 134 0.99 -8.60 -6.39
CA ARG A 134 2.15 -9.14 -5.68
C ARG A 134 1.90 -10.50 -5.02
N ALA A 135 0.63 -10.89 -4.88
CA ALA A 135 0.25 -12.15 -4.24
C ALA A 135 0.49 -13.35 -5.16
N VAL A 136 1.40 -14.24 -4.75
CA VAL A 136 1.74 -15.48 -5.48
C VAL A 136 0.61 -16.53 -5.38
N THR A 137 -0.15 -16.51 -4.28
CA THR A 137 -1.32 -17.36 -4.05
C THR A 137 -2.52 -16.50 -3.61
N GLY A 138 -3.72 -16.80 -4.11
CA GLY A 138 -4.96 -16.11 -3.70
C GLY A 138 -5.28 -14.77 -4.39
N GLY A 139 -4.58 -14.41 -5.48
CA GLY A 139 -4.80 -13.14 -6.21
C GLY A 139 -6.25 -12.90 -6.69
N ARG A 140 -7.05 -13.96 -6.89
CA ARG A 140 -8.48 -13.84 -7.23
C ARG A 140 -9.29 -13.14 -6.14
N ALA A 141 -9.03 -13.42 -4.87
CA ALA A 141 -9.78 -12.81 -3.76
C ALA A 141 -9.52 -11.29 -3.71
N TYR A 142 -8.27 -10.86 -3.87
CA TYR A 142 -7.90 -9.44 -3.94
C TYR A 142 -8.60 -8.71 -5.10
N LYS A 143 -8.68 -9.35 -6.28
CA LYS A 143 -9.40 -8.79 -7.44
C LYS A 143 -10.90 -8.65 -7.17
N VAL A 144 -11.52 -9.64 -6.54
CA VAL A 144 -12.95 -9.59 -6.18
C VAL A 144 -13.22 -8.49 -5.15
N VAL A 145 -12.38 -8.37 -4.12
CA VAL A 145 -12.51 -7.30 -3.11
C VAL A 145 -12.30 -5.92 -3.74
N ALA A 146 -11.28 -5.75 -4.59
CA ALA A 146 -11.03 -4.49 -5.29
C ALA A 146 -12.19 -4.11 -6.20
N LEU A 147 -12.79 -5.08 -6.91
CA LEU A 147 -13.99 -4.85 -7.73
C LEU A 147 -15.19 -4.45 -6.87
N GLY A 148 -15.39 -5.09 -5.72
CA GLY A 148 -16.44 -4.73 -4.77
C GLY A 148 -16.29 -3.30 -4.24
N LEU A 149 -15.06 -2.88 -3.92
CA LEU A 149 -14.77 -1.49 -3.50
C LEU A 149 -15.03 -0.49 -4.61
N ALA A 150 -14.63 -0.80 -5.86
CA ALA A 150 -14.94 0.05 -7.00
C ALA A 150 -16.45 0.16 -7.24
N ALA A 151 -17.20 -0.94 -7.08
CA ALA A 151 -18.65 -0.93 -7.14
C ALA A 151 -19.27 -0.07 -6.02
N CYS A 152 -18.71 -0.11 -4.80
CA CYS A 152 -19.14 0.77 -3.71
C CYS A 152 -18.88 2.25 -4.01
N ALA A 153 -17.74 2.59 -4.64
CA ALA A 153 -17.46 3.94 -5.08
C ALA A 153 -18.51 4.42 -6.10
N LEU A 154 -18.82 3.59 -7.10
CA LEU A 154 -19.84 3.89 -8.10
C LEU A 154 -21.25 4.02 -7.49
N ALA A 155 -21.61 3.12 -6.58
CA ALA A 155 -22.88 3.19 -5.87
C ALA A 155 -22.97 4.48 -5.03
N THR A 156 -21.88 4.89 -4.38
CA THR A 156 -21.83 6.13 -3.60
C THR A 156 -22.01 7.36 -4.49
N ILE A 157 -21.38 7.38 -5.68
CA ILE A 157 -21.58 8.45 -6.67
C ILE A 157 -23.05 8.51 -7.11
N PHE A 158 -23.64 7.35 -7.43
CA PHE A 158 -25.04 7.27 -7.83
C PHE A 158 -25.99 7.75 -6.72
N VAL A 159 -25.74 7.34 -5.47
CA VAL A 159 -26.54 7.79 -4.31
C VAL A 159 -26.35 9.28 -4.07
N ALA A 160 -25.14 9.81 -4.20
CA ALA A 160 -24.86 11.23 -4.05
C ALA A 160 -25.65 12.07 -5.07
N ASP A 161 -25.67 11.65 -6.34
CA ASP A 161 -26.43 12.31 -7.41
C ASP A 161 -27.93 12.31 -7.12
N ARG A 162 -28.46 11.22 -6.55
CA ARG A 162 -29.89 11.10 -6.19
C ARG A 162 -30.30 11.87 -4.95
N LEU A 163 -29.38 12.11 -4.01
CA LEU A 163 -29.64 12.84 -2.78
C LEU A 163 -29.31 14.33 -2.90
N ASN A 164 -28.62 14.72 -3.98
CA ASN A 164 -28.25 16.11 -4.19
C ASN A 164 -29.43 16.89 -4.78
N ASP A 165 -30.31 17.37 -3.90
CA ASP A 165 -31.47 18.18 -4.30
C ASP A 165 -31.10 19.60 -4.75
N GLY A 166 -29.80 19.96 -4.80
CA GLY A 166 -29.29 21.23 -5.33
C GLY A 166 -29.65 22.50 -4.54
N VAL A 167 -30.48 22.38 -3.50
CA VAL A 167 -31.16 23.51 -2.86
C VAL A 167 -30.59 23.87 -1.47
N SER A 168 -29.70 23.05 -0.89
CA SER A 168 -29.22 23.27 0.49
C SER A 168 -27.71 23.48 0.60
N PRO A 169 -27.20 24.70 0.34
CA PRO A 169 -25.88 25.09 0.83
C PRO A 169 -25.95 25.22 2.36
N VAL A 170 -25.17 24.43 3.09
CA VAL A 170 -25.27 24.44 4.57
C VAL A 170 -24.08 25.13 5.24
N ILE A 171 -22.91 25.14 4.58
CA ILE A 171 -21.71 25.72 5.18
C ILE A 171 -20.95 26.53 4.14
N GLU A 172 -20.86 27.84 4.37
CA GLU A 172 -19.88 28.70 3.74
C GLU A 172 -18.59 28.65 4.57
N VAL A 173 -17.51 28.19 3.97
CA VAL A 173 -16.22 28.11 4.66
C VAL A 173 -15.38 29.35 4.32
N PRO A 174 -14.99 30.17 5.31
CA PRO A 174 -14.08 31.29 5.06
C PRO A 174 -12.77 30.80 4.46
N GLN A 175 -12.22 31.53 3.48
CA GLN A 175 -11.04 31.12 2.73
C GLN A 175 -9.83 30.79 3.63
N ALA A 176 -9.61 31.57 4.69
CA ALA A 176 -8.56 31.31 5.67
C ALA A 176 -8.76 29.98 6.41
N ALA A 177 -9.99 29.66 6.79
CA ALA A 177 -10.32 28.39 7.44
C ALA A 177 -10.13 27.20 6.48
N ALA A 178 -10.52 27.36 5.20
CA ALA A 178 -10.33 26.34 4.18
C ALA A 178 -8.84 26.02 3.95
N ILE A 179 -7.97 27.04 3.92
CA ILE A 179 -6.51 26.84 3.79
C ILE A 179 -5.98 26.08 5.00
N VAL A 180 -6.33 26.50 6.22
CA VAL A 180 -5.82 25.86 7.45
C VAL A 180 -6.28 24.39 7.54
N ILE A 181 -7.56 24.12 7.32
CA ILE A 181 -8.13 22.77 7.33
C ILE A 181 -7.51 21.93 6.22
N GLY A 182 -7.36 22.52 5.02
CA GLY A 182 -6.80 21.86 3.85
C GLY A 182 -5.35 21.41 4.07
N VAL A 183 -4.50 22.32 4.56
CA VAL A 183 -3.10 22.03 4.92
C VAL A 183 -3.03 20.98 6.03
N ALA A 184 -3.84 21.11 7.08
CA ALA A 184 -3.86 20.16 8.19
C ALA A 184 -4.25 18.74 7.73
N ALA A 185 -5.27 18.64 6.87
CA ALA A 185 -5.72 17.35 6.32
C ALA A 185 -4.65 16.71 5.43
N LEU A 186 -3.97 17.48 4.57
CA LEU A 186 -2.87 16.97 3.75
C LEU A 186 -1.66 16.55 4.61
N ALA A 187 -1.30 17.35 5.63
CA ALA A 187 -0.24 16.97 6.55
C ALA A 187 -0.58 15.65 7.27
N ALA A 188 -1.83 15.48 7.70
CA ALA A 188 -2.31 14.23 8.29
C ALA A 188 -2.26 13.06 7.29
N ALA A 189 -2.62 13.29 6.02
CA ALA A 189 -2.52 12.28 4.97
C ALA A 189 -1.06 11.84 4.74
N VAL A 190 -0.13 12.79 4.70
CA VAL A 190 1.32 12.51 4.58
C VAL A 190 1.82 11.72 5.78
N VAL A 191 1.44 12.10 7.00
CA VAL A 191 1.81 11.37 8.23
C VAL A 191 1.21 9.96 8.22
N SER A 192 -0.05 9.80 7.81
CA SER A 192 -0.72 8.51 7.66
C SER A 192 0.04 7.60 6.70
N LEU A 193 0.39 8.13 5.51
CA LEU A 193 1.13 7.40 4.49
C LEU A 193 2.54 7.03 4.98
N ALA A 194 3.24 7.97 5.62
CA ALA A 194 4.57 7.73 6.19
C ALA A 194 4.54 6.65 7.29
N ARG A 195 3.49 6.63 8.13
CA ARG A 195 3.29 5.58 9.13
C ARG A 195 2.98 4.23 8.50
N SER A 196 2.19 4.20 7.42
CA SER A 196 1.89 2.98 6.67
C SER A 196 3.15 2.37 6.06
N ILE A 197 4.00 3.21 5.44
CA ILE A 197 5.31 2.79 4.90
C ILE A 197 6.24 2.32 6.03
N LYS A 198 6.30 3.04 7.16
CA LYS A 198 7.15 2.65 8.30
C LYS A 198 6.70 1.37 8.98
N ARG A 199 5.39 1.08 9.06
CA ARG A 199 4.88 -0.18 9.62
C ARG A 199 5.32 -1.42 8.81
N GLY A 200 5.60 -1.27 7.52
CA GLY A 200 6.20 -2.31 6.69
C GLY A 200 7.71 -2.53 6.93
N ARG A 201 8.40 -1.58 7.60
CA ARG A 201 9.80 -1.74 8.03
C ARG A 201 9.84 -2.03 9.53
N VAL A 202 9.81 -3.30 9.90
CA VAL A 202 10.08 -3.71 11.28
C VAL A 202 11.47 -3.20 11.71
N VAL A 203 11.48 -2.47 12.82
CA VAL A 203 12.65 -1.87 13.45
C VAL A 203 13.47 -2.96 14.15
N ARG A 204 14.79 -2.92 13.98
CA ARG A 204 15.76 -3.78 14.67
C ARG A 204 15.58 -3.71 16.19
N PRO A 205 15.53 -4.82 16.93
CA PRO A 205 15.89 -4.78 18.34
C PRO A 205 17.37 -4.40 18.46
N ARG A 206 17.67 -3.55 19.45
CA ARG A 206 19.02 -3.15 19.84
C ARG A 206 19.72 -4.27 20.60
#